data_AF-B8IIR8-F1
#
_entry.id   AF-B8IIR8-F1
#
_cell.length_a   1.000
_cell.length_b   1.000
_cell.length_c   1.000
_cell.angle_alpha   90.00
_cell.angle_beta   90.00
_cell.angle_gamma   90.00
#
_symmetry.space_group_name_H-M   'P 1'
#
loop_
_entity.id
_entity.type
_entity.pdbx_description
1 polymer ?
#
loop_
_entity_poly.entity_id
_entity_poly.type
_entity_poly.pdbx_seq_one_letter_code
_entity_poly.pdbx_strand_id
1 'polypeptide(L)' 'MVGTFLIAAIGYGAAIFFVLSAAINLVELAKAPAEARHRLAAAIACTLNFGIALAFAAVTRWLLGGAL' A
#
# COMPACT_ATOMS: atom_id res chain seq x y z
N MET A 1 -17.22 -8.90 18.45
CA MET A 1 -15.74 -8.93 18.31
C MET A 1 -15.27 -9.60 17.02
N VAL A 2 -15.84 -10.73 16.57
CA VAL A 2 -15.42 -11.41 15.31
C VAL A 2 -15.44 -10.49 14.09
N GLY A 3 -16.47 -9.64 13.92
CA GLY A 3 -16.54 -8.69 12.80
C GLY A 3 -15.40 -7.65 12.80
N THR A 4 -15.01 -7.17 13.98
CA THR A 4 -13.90 -6.22 14.17
C THR A 4 -12.56 -6.84 13.76
N PHE A 5 -12.32 -8.10 14.13
CA PHE A 5 -11.14 -8.85 13.69
C PHE A 5 -11.12 -9.08 12.18
N LEU A 6 -12.28 -9.34 11.58
CA LEU A 6 -12.40 -9.53 10.13
C LEU A 6 -12.06 -8.25 9.35
N ILE A 7 -12.57 -7.10 9.81
CA ILE A 7 -12.27 -5.79 9.22
C ILE A 7 -10.76 -5.48 9.35
N ALA A 8 -10.17 -5.73 10.53
CA ALA A 8 -8.74 -5.53 10.74
C ALA A 8 -7.89 -6.42 9.82
N ALA A 9 -8.23 -7.71 9.71
CA ALA A 9 -7.47 -8.67 8.90
C ALA A 9 -7.51 -8.30 7.41
N ILE A 10 -8.69 -7.98 6.87
CA ILE A 10 -8.83 -7.60 5.46
C ILE A 10 -8.17 -6.26 5.19
N GLY A 11 -8.45 -5.27 6.03
CA GLY A 11 -7.98 -3.90 5.86
C GLY A 11 -6.46 -3.75 5.95
N TYR A 12 -5.86 -4.28 7.02
CA TYR A 12 -4.41 -4.30 7.16
C TYR A 12 -3.75 -5.29 6.20
N GLY A 13 -4.39 -6.42 5.89
CA GLY A 13 -3.89 -7.37 4.89
C GLY A 13 -3.75 -6.73 3.50
N ALA A 14 -4.77 -5.98 3.06
CA ALA A 14 -4.71 -5.21 1.82
C ALA A 14 -3.61 -4.14 1.88
N ALA A 15 -3.52 -3.39 2.98
CA ALA A 15 -2.47 -2.38 3.14
C ALA A 15 -1.05 -2.99 3.02
N ILE A 16 -0.79 -4.13 3.67
CA ILE A 16 0.48 -4.84 3.58
C ILE A 16 0.78 -5.28 2.14
N PHE A 17 -0.20 -5.83 1.44
CA PHE A 17 -0.04 -6.24 0.04
C PHE A 17 0.41 -5.08 -0.86
N PHE A 18 -0.23 -3.92 -0.72
CA PHE A 18 0.14 -2.73 -1.50
C PHE A 18 1.51 -2.16 -1.11
N VAL A 19 1.90 -2.21 0.17
CA VAL A 19 3.26 -1.84 0.60
C VAL A 19 4.30 -2.77 -0.02
N LEU A 20 4.06 -4.08 -0.03
CA LEU A 20 4.97 -5.05 -0.64
C LEU A 20 5.10 -4.84 -2.15
N SER A 21 3.99 -4.62 -2.84
CA SER A 21 3.98 -4.26 -4.26
C SER A 21 4.79 -2.98 -4.52
N ALA A 22 4.62 -1.95 -3.69
CA ALA A 22 5.41 -0.72 -3.78
C ALA A 22 6.91 -0.97 -3.56
N ALA A 23 7.27 -1.81 -2.58
CA ALA A 23 8.66 -2.17 -2.30
C ALA A 23 9.31 -2.91 -3.48
N ILE A 24 8.60 -3.82 -4.14
CA ILE A 24 9.07 -4.51 -5.35
C ILE A 24 9.35 -3.49 -6.45
N ASN A 25 8.40 -2.58 -6.73
CA ASN A 25 8.57 -1.53 -7.73
C ASN A 25 9.73 -0.57 -7.39
N LEU A 26 9.98 -0.30 -6.10
CA LEU A 26 11.12 0.50 -5.65
C LEU A 26 12.46 -0.22 -5.89
N VAL A 27 12.51 -1.53 -5.65
CA VAL A 27 13.69 -2.36 -5.93
C VAL A 27 13.96 -2.44 -7.43
N GLU A 28 12.91 -2.58 -8.24
CA GLU A 28 13.03 -2.54 -9.71
C GLU A 28 13.52 -1.17 -10.19
N LEU A 29 12.99 -0.07 -9.63
CA LEU A 29 13.45 1.29 -9.90
C LEU A 29 14.94 1.48 -9.58
N ALA A 30 15.40 0.93 -8.45
CA ALA A 30 16.80 1.01 -8.03
C ALA A 30 17.75 0.23 -8.96
N LYS A 31 17.24 -0.80 -9.64
CA LYS A 31 17.99 -1.63 -10.60
C LYS A 31 17.87 -1.16 -12.05
N ALA A 32 16.92 -0.27 -12.36
CA ALA A 32 16.64 0.14 -13.73
C ALA A 32 17.70 1.11 -14.31
N PRO A 33 18.08 0.94 -15.60
CA PRO A 33 18.98 1.87 -16.30
C PRO A 33 18.39 3.29 -16.35
N ALA A 34 19.24 4.29 -16.62
CA ALA A 34 18.93 5.72 -16.49
C ALA A 34 17.93 6.30 -17.51
N GLU A 35 17.06 5.47 -18.09
CA GLU A 35 15.95 5.96 -18.90
C GLU A 35 14.91 6.66 -18.03
N ALA A 36 14.78 7.97 -18.23
CA ALA A 36 13.86 8.82 -17.48
C ALA A 36 12.41 8.31 -17.51
N ARG A 37 11.98 7.68 -18.61
CA ARG A 37 10.60 7.21 -18.81
C ARG A 37 10.26 6.00 -17.93
N HIS A 38 11.17 5.03 -17.82
CA HIS A 38 11.00 3.85 -16.96
C HIS A 38 11.05 4.24 -15.48
N ARG A 39 11.95 5.18 -15.11
CA ARG A 39 12.04 5.70 -13.75
C ARG A 39 10.79 6.46 -13.32
N LEU A 40 10.22 7.28 -14.21
CA LEU A 40 9.00 8.02 -13.94
C LEU A 40 7.81 7.07 -13.74
N ALA A 41 7.64 6.07 -14.61
CA ALA A 41 6.56 5.09 -14.51
C ALA A 41 6.63 4.28 -13.21
N ALA A 42 7.82 3.79 -12.84
CA ALA A 42 8.01 3.03 -11.59
C ALA A 42 7.86 3.92 -10.34
N ALA A 43 8.29 5.19 -10.37
CA ALA A 43 8.06 6.12 -9.27
C ALA A 43 6.57 6.45 -9.08
N ILE A 44 5.83 6.62 -10.17
CA ILE A 44 4.37 6.82 -10.12
C ILE A 44 3.69 5.56 -9.55
N ALA A 45 4.04 4.37 -10.05
CA ALA A 45 3.49 3.11 -9.55
C ALA A 45 3.78 2.91 -8.06
N CYS A 46 5.02 3.19 -7.61
CA CYS A 46 5.39 3.11 -6.21
C CYS A 46 4.59 4.07 -5.33
N THR A 47 4.46 5.33 -5.76
CA THR A 47 3.69 6.36 -5.02
C THR A 47 2.21 6.00 -4.94
N LEU A 48 1.63 5.50 -6.04
CA LEU A 48 0.23 5.09 -6.09
C LEU A 48 -0.04 3.91 -5.13
N ASN A 49 0.80 2.88 -5.17
CA ASN A 49 0.68 1.72 -4.28
C ASN A 49 0.81 2.11 -2.80
N PHE A 50 1.78 2.98 -2.46
CA PHE A 50 1.90 3.52 -1.09
C PHE A 50 0.67 4.32 -0.67
N GLY A 51 0.14 5.17 -1.56
CA GLY A 51 -1.07 5.95 -1.30
C GLY A 51 -2.28 5.07 -1.02
N ILE A 52 -2.48 4.01 -1.82
CA ILE A 52 -3.55 3.04 -1.61
C ILE A 52 -3.37 2.30 -0.29
N ALA A 53 -2.15 1.86 0.04
CA ALA A 53 -1.88 1.20 1.31
C ALA A 53 -2.22 2.09 2.52
N LEU A 54 -1.83 3.37 2.47
CA LEU A 54 -2.16 4.37 3.48
C LEU A 54 -3.66 4.58 3.60
N ALA A 55 -4.37 4.67 2.47
CA ALA A 55 -5.83 4.81 2.46
C ALA A 55 -6.51 3.60 3.13
N PHE A 56 -6.10 2.36 2.79
CA PHE A 56 -6.63 1.16 3.44
C PHE A 56 -6.32 1.15 4.94
N ALA A 57 -5.09 1.47 5.35
CA ALA A 57 -4.73 1.53 6.77
C ALA A 57 -5.53 2.60 7.53
N ALA A 58 -5.73 3.78 6.93
CA ALA A 58 -6.49 4.89 7.50
C ALA A 58 -7.98 4.56 7.61
N VAL A 59 -8.60 4.01 6.55
CA VAL A 59 -10.00 3.58 6.56
C VAL A 59 -10.21 2.47 7.58
N THR A 60 -9.31 1.49 7.62
CA THR A 60 -9.36 0.40 8.61
C THR A 60 -9.25 0.96 10.03
N ARG A 61 -8.30 1.88 10.28
CA ARG A 61 -8.16 2.55 11.58
C ARG A 61 -9.40 3.37 11.96
N TRP A 62 -10.03 4.05 11.00
CA TRP A 62 -11.25 4.82 11.21
C TRP A 62 -12.43 3.90 11.55
N LEU A 63 -12.62 2.81 10.80
CA LEU A 63 -13.67 1.81 11.06
C LEU A 63 -13.49 1.12 12.42
N LEU A 64 -12.25 0.80 12.80
CA LEU A 64 -11.94 0.18 14.09
C LEU A 64 -11.98 1.19 15.25
N GLY A 65 -11.62 2.45 14.99
CA GLY A 65 -11.61 3.54 15.97
C GLY A 65 -13.00 4.13 16.23
N GLY A 66 -13.91 4.09 15.26
CA GLY A 66 -15.34 4.36 15.44
C GLY A 66 -16.14 3.19 16.01
N ALA A 67 -15.50 2.02 16.16
CA ALA A 67 -16.05 0.83 16.82
C ALA A 67 -15.64 0.68 18.30
N LEU A 68 -14.78 1.59 18.80
CA LEU A 68 -14.40 1.75 20.22
C LEU A 68 -15.20 2.90 20.83
#